data_AF-A0A2M7WG10-F1
#
_entry.id   AF-A0A2M7WG10-F1
#
_cell.length_a   1.000
_cell.length_b   1.000
_cell.length_c   1.000
_cell.angle_alpha   90.00
_cell.angle_beta   90.00
_cell.angle_gamma   90.00
#
_symmetry.space_group_name_H-M   'P 1'
#
loop_
_entity.id
_entity.type
_entity.pdbx_description
1 polymer ?
#
loop_
_entity_poly.entity_id
_entity_poly.type
_entity_poly.pdbx_seq_one_letter_code
_entity_poly.pdbx_strand_id
1 'polypeptide(L)'
;MPQKPSLKLTTDTLSIAFETNGKGFMGFIEELPGAFIRGRTEDEAISKVNQEANSYLKWLSITPSVSFKTQIVQRHQSSLAVEDADNEILLDADKEKMDEENSRNMVDLVWYSGETIHQIYSKSGFKDWIDDSRIRKTFYGENPKSIREIFDHVKYCQYYYLSRMKIAFEKKEEDFMAIRKFCLEKLNEIYCKNNNSLQFEIDNEHWTLKKVLRRFIWHDRIHGKAIMRILEKQKQNGIIDEYEDPFHFMESNQ
;
A
#
# COMPACT_ATOMS: atom_id res chain seq x y z
N MET A 1 -13.54 13.01 13.76
CA MET A 1 -13.17 12.06 12.69
C MET A 1 -12.17 12.79 11.81
N PRO A 2 -11.01 12.21 11.50
CA PRO A 2 -10.13 12.82 10.51
C PRO A 2 -10.89 12.99 9.20
N GLN A 3 -10.64 14.12 8.54
CA GLN A 3 -11.26 14.46 7.27
C GLN A 3 -10.74 13.48 6.22
N LYS A 4 -11.63 12.91 5.39
CA LYS A 4 -11.18 12.06 4.27
C LYS A 4 -10.23 12.86 3.38
N PRO A 5 -9.12 12.28 2.92
CA PRO A 5 -8.14 13.00 2.09
C PRO A 5 -8.80 13.59 0.84
N SER A 6 -8.48 14.84 0.51
CA SER A 6 -8.94 15.46 -0.72
C SER A 6 -8.06 15.03 -1.89
N LEU A 7 -8.36 13.88 -2.50
CA LEU A 7 -7.78 13.50 -3.79
C LEU A 7 -8.60 14.11 -4.92
N LYS A 8 -7.93 14.83 -5.83
CA LYS A 8 -8.54 15.34 -7.07
C LYS A 8 -8.00 14.55 -8.25
N LEU A 9 -8.79 13.63 -8.79
CA LEU A 9 -8.46 12.97 -10.04
C LEU A 9 -9.04 13.82 -11.19
N THR A 10 -8.16 14.51 -11.92
CA THR A 10 -8.53 15.45 -13.00
C THR A 10 -8.33 14.88 -14.41
N THR A 11 -8.01 13.58 -14.50
CA THR A 11 -7.66 12.89 -15.74
C THR A 11 -8.42 11.59 -15.89
N ASP A 12 -8.79 11.27 -17.13
CA ASP A 12 -9.38 9.98 -17.50
C ASP A 12 -8.31 8.97 -17.93
N THR A 13 -7.03 9.36 -17.87
CA THR A 13 -5.87 8.52 -18.17
C THR A 13 -5.02 8.32 -16.93
N LEU A 14 -4.73 7.06 -16.61
CA LEU A 14 -3.91 6.64 -15.49
C LEU A 14 -2.52 6.21 -15.97
N SER A 15 -1.50 6.72 -15.28
CA SER A 15 -0.09 6.48 -15.56
C SER A 15 0.40 5.31 -14.73
N ILE A 16 0.93 4.29 -15.42
CA ILE A 16 1.40 3.05 -14.80
C ILE A 16 2.92 2.96 -14.91
N ALA A 17 3.55 2.74 -13.77
CA ALA A 17 4.95 2.37 -13.67
C ALA A 17 5.07 0.90 -13.28
N PHE A 18 5.73 0.11 -14.12
CA PHE A 18 5.90 -1.33 -13.91
C PHE A 18 7.28 -1.68 -13.35
N GLU A 19 7.29 -2.60 -12.41
CA GLU A 19 8.46 -3.38 -12.01
C GLU A 19 8.26 -4.85 -12.41
N THR A 20 9.32 -5.49 -12.88
CA THR A 20 9.32 -6.92 -13.22
C THR A 20 10.70 -7.53 -13.05
N ASN A 21 10.72 -8.84 -12.79
CA ASN A 21 11.90 -9.70 -12.82
C ASN A 21 11.80 -10.76 -13.95
N GLY A 22 10.83 -10.61 -14.86
CA GLY A 22 10.49 -11.58 -15.91
C GLY A 22 9.54 -12.72 -15.50
N LYS A 23 9.25 -12.91 -14.21
CA LYS A 23 8.30 -13.93 -13.71
C LYS A 23 6.94 -13.35 -13.32
N GLY A 24 6.89 -12.06 -13.02
CA GLY A 24 5.67 -11.34 -12.69
C GLY A 24 5.84 -9.83 -12.87
N PHE A 25 4.72 -9.12 -12.82
CA PHE A 25 4.62 -7.68 -12.99
C PHE A 25 3.92 -7.08 -11.78
N MET A 26 4.50 -6.01 -11.23
CA MET A 26 3.87 -5.11 -10.25
C MET A 26 3.77 -3.73 -10.89
N GLY A 27 2.56 -3.21 -11.04
CA GLY A 27 2.32 -1.86 -11.55
C GLY A 27 1.82 -0.94 -10.44
N PHE A 28 2.33 0.28 -10.39
CA PHE A 28 1.84 1.36 -9.53
C PHE A 28 1.13 2.42 -10.36
N ILE A 29 -0.01 2.91 -9.86
CA ILE A 29 -0.77 3.99 -10.50
C ILE A 29 -0.29 5.32 -9.90
N GLU A 30 0.32 6.18 -10.70
CA GLU A 30 0.95 7.41 -10.18
C GLU A 30 -0.07 8.39 -9.58
N GLU A 31 -1.25 8.50 -10.18
CA GLU A 31 -2.32 9.40 -9.74
C GLU A 31 -3.05 8.91 -8.48
N LEU A 32 -2.87 7.64 -8.11
CA LEU A 32 -3.52 7.01 -6.95
C LEU A 32 -2.44 6.42 -6.03
N PRO A 33 -1.82 7.23 -5.14
CA PRO A 33 -0.67 6.80 -4.37
C PRO A 33 -0.90 5.50 -3.59
N GLY A 34 -0.09 4.49 -3.88
CA GLY A 34 -0.15 3.19 -3.23
C GLY A 34 -1.18 2.23 -3.81
N ALA A 35 -1.99 2.65 -4.79
CA ALA A 35 -2.76 1.75 -5.63
C ALA A 35 -1.81 0.90 -6.48
N PHE A 36 -2.14 -0.38 -6.66
CA PHE A 36 -1.25 -1.33 -7.32
C PHE A 36 -2.01 -2.42 -8.07
N ILE A 37 -1.39 -2.89 -9.16
CA ILE A 37 -1.85 -4.01 -9.96
C ILE A 37 -0.75 -5.07 -10.05
N ARG A 38 -1.16 -6.34 -10.13
CA ARG A 38 -0.23 -7.47 -10.24
C ARG A 38 -0.71 -8.46 -11.30
N GLY A 39 0.21 -9.04 -12.04
CA GLY A 39 -0.07 -10.08 -13.03
C GLY A 39 1.16 -10.92 -13.32
N ARG A 40 0.97 -12.12 -13.88
CA ARG A 40 2.08 -12.91 -14.44
C ARG A 40 2.63 -12.28 -15.72
N THR A 41 1.76 -11.58 -16.45
CA THR A 41 2.07 -10.82 -17.66
C THR A 41 1.70 -9.35 -17.48
N GLU A 42 2.28 -8.47 -18.30
CA GLU A 42 1.95 -7.04 -18.34
C GLU A 42 0.45 -6.85 -18.65
N ASP A 43 -0.09 -7.57 -19.65
CA ASP A 43 -1.52 -7.51 -20.03
C ASP A 43 -2.47 -7.93 -18.89
N GLU A 44 -2.13 -9.00 -18.15
CA GLU A 44 -2.92 -9.45 -17.00
C GLU A 44 -2.91 -8.42 -15.87
N ALA A 45 -1.79 -7.71 -15.69
CA ALA A 45 -1.73 -6.64 -14.71
C ALA A 45 -2.57 -5.44 -15.18
N ILE A 46 -2.43 -5.02 -16.45
CA ILE A 46 -3.17 -3.90 -17.05
C ILE A 46 -4.68 -4.12 -17.00
N SER A 47 -5.16 -5.36 -17.22
CA SER A 47 -6.59 -5.67 -17.18
C SER A 47 -7.24 -5.37 -15.82
N LYS A 48 -6.45 -5.18 -14.76
CA LYS A 48 -6.91 -4.91 -13.39
C LYS A 48 -6.87 -3.42 -13.02
N VAL A 49 -6.36 -2.54 -13.87
CA VAL A 49 -6.22 -1.09 -13.58
C VAL A 49 -7.55 -0.46 -13.21
N ASN A 50 -8.58 -0.69 -14.02
CA ASN A 50 -9.91 -0.12 -13.80
C ASN A 50 -10.53 -0.62 -12.48
N GLN A 51 -10.37 -1.90 -12.16
CA GLN A 51 -10.86 -2.46 -10.90
C GLN A 51 -10.15 -1.82 -9.69
N GLU A 52 -8.82 -1.74 -9.72
CA GLU A 52 -8.04 -1.13 -8.64
C GLU A 52 -8.38 0.36 -8.47
N ALA A 53 -8.45 1.12 -9.56
CA ALA A 53 -8.81 2.54 -9.52
C ALA A 53 -10.21 2.76 -8.93
N ASN A 54 -11.19 1.96 -9.36
CA ASN A 54 -12.56 2.06 -8.84
C ASN A 54 -12.65 1.69 -7.35
N SER A 55 -11.93 0.65 -6.92
CA SER A 55 -11.78 0.28 -5.50
C SER A 55 -11.21 1.44 -4.68
N TYR A 56 -10.12 2.04 -5.17
CA TYR A 56 -9.44 3.15 -4.53
C TYR A 56 -10.33 4.39 -4.40
N LEU A 57 -11.05 4.76 -5.46
CA LEU A 57 -11.96 5.92 -5.44
C LEU A 57 -13.15 5.68 -4.51
N LYS A 58 -13.72 4.46 -4.51
CA LYS A 58 -14.80 4.09 -3.56
C LYS A 58 -14.33 4.19 -2.10
N TRP A 59 -13.12 3.74 -1.79
CA TRP A 59 -12.50 3.89 -0.46
C TRP A 59 -12.44 5.36 -0.02
N LEU A 60 -12.09 6.26 -0.94
CA LEU A 60 -12.10 7.70 -0.71
C LEU A 60 -13.49 8.34 -0.82
N SER A 61 -14.54 7.56 -1.08
CA SER A 61 -15.92 8.03 -1.35
C SER A 61 -16.00 9.04 -2.50
N ILE A 62 -15.14 8.85 -3.51
CA ILE A 62 -15.16 9.59 -4.75
C ILE A 62 -15.93 8.76 -5.77
N THR A 63 -16.91 9.38 -6.44
CA THR A 63 -17.65 8.73 -7.52
C THR A 63 -16.68 8.41 -8.66
N PRO A 64 -16.53 7.14 -9.05
CA PRO A 64 -15.61 6.76 -10.13
C PRO A 64 -16.07 7.39 -11.45
N SER A 65 -15.11 7.73 -12.31
CA SER A 65 -15.41 8.02 -13.70
C SER A 65 -15.79 6.72 -14.43
N VAL A 66 -16.42 6.86 -15.58
CA VAL A 66 -16.42 5.76 -16.56
C VAL A 66 -14.98 5.44 -16.98
N SER A 67 -14.77 4.20 -17.44
CA SER A 67 -13.48 3.52 -17.67
C SER A 67 -12.27 4.43 -17.91
N PHE A 68 -11.22 4.23 -17.13
CA PHE A 68 -9.92 4.88 -17.31
C PHE A 68 -9.17 4.28 -18.49
N LYS A 69 -8.55 5.17 -19.28
CA LYS A 69 -7.47 4.81 -20.20
C LYS A 69 -6.19 4.57 -19.40
N THR A 70 -5.33 3.73 -19.94
CA THR A 70 -4.06 3.37 -19.30
C THR A 70 -2.91 3.80 -20.19
N GLN A 71 -1.89 4.43 -19.61
CA GLN A 71 -0.62 4.69 -20.26
C GLN A 71 0.52 4.16 -19.40
N ILE A 72 1.55 3.58 -20.03
CA ILE A 72 2.71 3.04 -19.32
C ILE A 72 3.82 4.08 -19.42
N VAL A 73 4.21 4.64 -18.28
CA VAL A 73 5.16 5.77 -18.20
C VAL A 73 6.56 5.34 -17.79
N GLN A 74 6.70 4.20 -17.09
CA GLN A 74 7.98 3.73 -16.58
C GLN A 74 8.04 2.20 -16.57
N ARG A 75 9.22 1.64 -16.81
CA ARG A 75 9.53 0.22 -16.63
C ARG A 75 10.84 0.07 -15.86
N HIS A 76 10.83 -0.80 -14.86
CA HIS A 76 11.97 -1.13 -14.02
C HIS A 76 12.18 -2.64 -14.00
N GLN A 77 13.41 -3.07 -14.24
CA GLN A 77 13.81 -4.46 -14.09
C GLN A 77 14.51 -4.61 -12.75
N SER A 78 14.05 -5.53 -11.91
CA SER A 78 14.66 -5.81 -10.60
C SER A 78 14.98 -7.29 -10.44
N SER A 79 15.83 -7.58 -9.46
CA SER A 79 16.19 -8.95 -9.08
C SER A 79 15.29 -9.52 -7.97
N LEU A 80 14.37 -8.72 -7.45
CA LEU A 80 13.45 -9.09 -6.37
C LEU A 80 12.40 -10.10 -6.85
N ALA A 81 11.76 -10.80 -5.90
CA ALA A 81 10.62 -11.67 -6.18
C ALA A 81 9.34 -10.84 -6.39
N VAL A 82 9.27 -10.14 -7.53
CA VAL A 82 8.14 -9.26 -7.89
C VAL A 82 6.80 -10.02 -7.89
N GLU A 83 6.82 -11.30 -8.27
CA GLU A 83 5.67 -12.19 -8.20
C GLU A 83 5.10 -12.36 -6.79
N ASP A 84 5.93 -12.16 -5.75
CA ASP A 84 5.55 -12.17 -4.33
C ASP A 84 5.28 -10.77 -3.76
N ALA A 85 5.29 -9.75 -4.62
CA ALA A 85 5.12 -8.33 -4.33
C ALA A 85 6.30 -7.61 -3.68
N ASP A 86 7.47 -8.23 -3.65
CA ASP A 86 8.71 -7.50 -3.38
C ASP A 86 8.94 -6.49 -4.49
N ASN A 87 9.32 -5.27 -4.14
CA ASN A 87 9.53 -4.20 -5.11
C ASN A 87 10.45 -3.12 -4.54
N GLU A 88 11.25 -2.54 -5.42
CA GLU A 88 12.23 -1.49 -5.13
C GLU A 88 12.10 -0.26 -6.06
N ILE A 89 11.18 -0.27 -7.01
CA ILE A 89 10.99 0.81 -7.98
C ILE A 89 10.82 2.17 -7.29
N LEU A 90 11.66 3.11 -7.72
CA LEU A 90 11.50 4.54 -7.48
C LEU A 90 10.77 5.13 -8.68
N LEU A 91 9.52 5.60 -8.47
CA LEU A 91 8.76 6.23 -9.54
C LEU A 91 9.44 7.53 -9.95
N ASP A 92 9.39 7.88 -11.23
CA ASP A 92 9.86 9.19 -11.67
C ASP A 92 9.06 10.32 -10.99
N ALA A 93 7.75 10.13 -10.82
CA ALA A 93 6.90 11.00 -10.02
C ALA A 93 7.30 11.10 -8.54
N ASP A 94 8.00 10.11 -7.96
CA ASP A 94 8.47 10.15 -6.57
C ASP A 94 9.71 11.05 -6.38
N LYS A 95 10.39 11.42 -7.48
CA LYS A 95 11.60 12.28 -7.47
C LYS A 95 11.25 13.77 -7.47
N GLU A 96 10.03 14.10 -7.88
CA GLU A 96 9.59 15.48 -7.98
C GLU A 96 9.48 16.15 -6.61
N LYS A 97 9.70 17.46 -6.58
CA LYS A 97 9.43 18.24 -5.37
C LYS A 97 7.95 18.15 -5.05
N MET A 98 7.66 18.07 -3.75
CA MET A 98 6.30 18.09 -3.24
C MET A 98 6.04 19.48 -2.64
N ASP A 99 4.98 20.14 -3.08
CA ASP A 99 4.50 21.36 -2.42
C ASP A 99 3.75 21.02 -1.12
N GLU A 100 3.35 22.06 -0.39
CA GLU A 100 2.73 21.92 0.93
C GLU A 100 1.35 21.27 0.87
N GLU A 101 0.56 21.54 -0.17
CA GLU A 101 -0.75 20.92 -0.35
C GLU A 101 -0.62 19.42 -0.62
N ASN A 102 0.27 19.05 -1.55
CA ASN A 102 0.56 17.66 -1.90
C ASN A 102 1.16 16.89 -0.71
N SER A 103 2.04 17.52 0.08
CA SER A 103 2.60 16.92 1.28
C SER A 103 1.53 16.62 2.32
N ARG A 104 0.66 17.59 2.62
CA ARG A 104 -0.48 17.40 3.54
C ARG A 104 -1.41 16.29 3.04
N ASN A 105 -1.78 16.31 1.77
CA ASN A 105 -2.64 15.28 1.17
C ASN A 105 -2.04 13.87 1.30
N MET A 106 -0.73 13.72 1.05
CA MET A 106 -0.05 12.43 1.22
C MET A 106 -0.02 11.99 2.69
N VAL A 107 0.23 12.89 3.62
CA VAL A 107 0.22 12.60 5.07
C VAL A 107 -1.18 12.19 5.53
N ASP A 108 -2.22 12.90 5.11
CA ASP A 108 -3.62 12.58 5.42
C ASP A 108 -4.01 11.21 4.84
N LEU A 109 -3.54 10.89 3.64
CA LEU A 109 -3.79 9.61 2.99
C LEU A 109 -3.05 8.45 3.67
N VAL A 110 -1.82 8.69 4.14
CA VAL A 110 -1.09 7.74 5.00
C VAL A 110 -1.82 7.55 6.33
N TRP A 111 -2.34 8.60 6.96
CA TRP A 111 -3.15 8.46 8.17
C TRP A 111 -4.40 7.62 7.92
N TYR A 112 -5.15 7.96 6.87
CA TYR A 112 -6.42 7.33 6.52
C TYR A 112 -6.26 5.85 6.13
N SER A 113 -5.20 5.49 5.40
CA SER A 113 -4.86 4.07 5.10
C SER A 113 -4.53 3.30 6.37
N GLY A 114 -3.80 3.91 7.30
CA GLY A 114 -3.52 3.33 8.62
C GLY A 114 -4.79 3.05 9.43
N GLU A 115 -5.70 4.02 9.50
CA GLU A 115 -7.00 3.81 10.16
C GLU A 115 -7.82 2.71 9.49
N THR A 116 -7.76 2.63 8.16
CA THR A 116 -8.51 1.64 7.39
C THR A 116 -8.03 0.22 7.68
N ILE A 117 -6.72 -0.05 7.64
CA ILE A 117 -6.19 -1.38 7.98
C ILE A 117 -6.36 -1.69 9.49
N HIS A 118 -6.24 -0.68 10.35
CA HIS A 118 -6.49 -0.85 11.79
C HIS A 118 -7.96 -1.20 12.07
N GLN A 119 -8.92 -0.62 11.35
CA GLN A 119 -10.34 -0.99 11.42
C GLN A 119 -10.55 -2.44 11.02
N ILE A 120 -9.96 -2.87 9.88
CA ILE A 120 -10.02 -4.27 9.42
C ILE A 120 -9.58 -5.21 10.53
N TYR A 121 -8.38 -4.96 11.09
CA TYR A 121 -7.84 -5.80 12.16
C TYR A 121 -8.71 -5.78 13.41
N SER A 122 -9.10 -4.59 13.88
CA SER A 122 -9.87 -4.43 15.11
C SER A 122 -11.20 -5.17 15.06
N LYS A 123 -11.90 -5.11 13.92
CA LYS A 123 -13.20 -5.77 13.71
C LYS A 123 -13.09 -7.26 13.35
N SER A 124 -11.90 -7.76 13.01
CA SER A 124 -11.73 -9.18 12.64
C SER A 124 -11.88 -10.10 13.85
N GLY A 125 -12.75 -11.11 13.74
CA GLY A 125 -12.74 -12.29 14.60
C GLY A 125 -11.63 -13.27 14.21
N PHE A 126 -11.43 -14.34 15.00
CA PHE A 126 -10.57 -15.48 14.65
C PHE A 126 -9.20 -15.10 14.06
N LYS A 127 -8.52 -14.13 14.68
CA LYS A 127 -7.30 -13.51 14.14
C LYS A 127 -6.11 -14.46 13.98
N ASP A 128 -6.13 -15.56 14.73
CA ASP A 128 -5.10 -16.60 14.76
C ASP A 128 -5.44 -17.82 13.88
N TRP A 129 -6.56 -17.78 13.16
CA TRP A 129 -6.92 -18.84 12.21
C TRP A 129 -5.96 -18.86 11.02
N ILE A 130 -5.57 -20.06 10.61
CA ILE A 130 -4.62 -20.29 9.52
C ILE A 130 -5.34 -21.00 8.36
N ASP A 131 -5.14 -20.47 7.16
CA ASP A 131 -5.53 -21.14 5.92
C ASP A 131 -4.37 -22.04 5.46
N ASP A 132 -4.42 -23.34 5.77
CA ASP A 132 -3.37 -24.30 5.41
C ASP A 132 -3.08 -24.33 3.89
N SER A 133 -4.06 -23.97 3.06
CA SER A 133 -3.89 -23.90 1.60
C SER A 133 -3.00 -22.73 1.14
N ARG A 134 -2.68 -21.78 2.02
CA ARG A 134 -1.84 -20.60 1.75
C ARG A 134 -0.41 -20.73 2.21
N ILE A 135 -0.03 -21.85 2.83
CA ILE A 135 1.33 -22.06 3.29
C ILE A 135 2.26 -22.12 2.07
N ARG A 136 3.13 -21.11 1.93
CA ARG A 136 4.18 -21.03 0.90
C ARG A 136 5.50 -20.66 1.56
N LYS A 137 6.60 -21.25 1.08
CA LYS A 137 7.95 -20.82 1.43
C LYS A 137 8.31 -19.61 0.56
N THR A 138 8.75 -18.51 1.16
CA THR A 138 9.34 -17.38 0.44
C THR A 138 10.84 -17.31 0.72
N PHE A 139 11.57 -16.49 -0.03
CA PHE A 139 13.01 -16.28 0.16
C PHE A 139 13.34 -15.73 1.56
N TYR A 140 12.42 -14.95 2.16
CA TYR A 140 12.60 -14.30 3.47
C TYR A 140 12.09 -15.14 4.66
N GLY A 141 11.59 -16.35 4.44
CA GLY A 141 11.07 -17.25 5.48
C GLY A 141 9.64 -17.71 5.25
N GLU A 142 8.90 -17.98 6.33
CA GLU A 142 7.46 -18.23 6.23
C GLU A 142 6.71 -16.91 6.08
N ASN A 143 5.86 -16.80 5.05
CA ASN A 143 4.97 -15.65 4.88
C ASN A 143 3.98 -15.57 6.06
N PRO A 144 3.65 -14.38 6.62
CA PRO A 144 2.62 -14.28 7.67
C PRO A 144 1.34 -15.03 7.28
N LYS A 145 0.84 -15.86 8.20
CA LYS A 145 -0.20 -16.87 7.93
C LYS A 145 -1.56 -16.47 8.48
N SER A 146 -1.58 -15.77 9.61
CA SER A 146 -2.81 -15.32 10.28
C SER A 146 -3.05 -13.82 10.10
N ILE A 147 -4.28 -13.36 10.41
CA ILE A 147 -4.62 -11.94 10.41
C ILE A 147 -3.74 -11.19 11.42
N ARG A 148 -3.46 -11.81 12.58
CA ARG A 148 -2.56 -11.24 13.60
C ARG A 148 -1.15 -11.06 13.08
N GLU A 149 -0.55 -12.09 12.51
CA GLU A 149 0.82 -12.02 12.01
C GLU A 149 0.96 -11.00 10.86
N ILE A 150 -0.03 -10.94 9.95
CA ILE A 150 -0.06 -9.94 8.88
C ILE A 150 -0.11 -8.53 9.49
N PHE A 151 -0.99 -8.30 10.47
CA PHE A 151 -1.14 -6.99 11.08
C PHE A 151 0.10 -6.57 11.88
N ASP A 152 0.71 -7.49 12.64
CA ASP A 152 1.95 -7.24 13.38
C ASP A 152 3.11 -6.91 12.42
N HIS A 153 3.20 -7.60 11.28
CA HIS A 153 4.14 -7.24 10.22
C HIS A 153 3.95 -5.79 9.76
N VAL A 154 2.72 -5.39 9.44
CA VAL A 154 2.41 -4.01 9.03
C VAL A 154 2.72 -3.00 10.15
N LYS A 155 2.38 -3.33 11.40
CA LYS A 155 2.66 -2.51 12.59
C LYS A 155 4.14 -2.15 12.69
N TYR A 156 5.03 -3.13 12.61
CA TYR A 156 6.46 -2.90 12.81
C TYR A 156 7.19 -2.45 11.53
N CYS A 157 6.64 -2.72 10.33
CA CYS A 157 7.18 -2.21 9.06
C CYS A 157 7.15 -0.67 8.96
N GLN A 158 6.32 0.00 9.76
CA GLN A 158 6.32 1.46 9.87
C GLN A 158 7.71 2.02 10.25
N TYR A 159 8.40 1.37 11.18
CA TYR A 159 9.77 1.73 11.55
C TYR A 159 10.79 1.38 10.45
N TYR A 160 10.54 0.33 9.66
CA TYR A 160 11.37 0.04 8.50
C TYR A 160 11.34 1.21 7.53
N TYR A 161 10.16 1.72 7.16
CA TYR A 161 10.05 2.87 6.27
C TYR A 161 10.68 4.14 6.83
N LEU A 162 10.52 4.41 8.14
CA LEU A 162 11.18 5.54 8.78
C LEU A 162 12.71 5.45 8.69
N SER A 163 13.28 4.25 8.87
CA SER A 163 14.72 4.01 8.78
C SER A 163 15.31 4.29 7.38
N ARG A 164 14.48 4.23 6.34
CA ARG A 164 14.92 4.49 4.95
C ARG A 164 15.31 5.95 4.71
N MET A 165 14.90 6.84 5.60
CA MET A 165 15.19 8.28 5.53
C MET A 165 16.44 8.70 6.31
N LYS A 166 17.27 7.73 6.76
CA LYS A 166 18.46 7.95 7.60
C LYS A 166 18.19 8.79 8.86
N ILE A 167 16.98 8.68 9.42
CA ILE A 167 16.61 9.33 10.68
C ILE A 167 17.02 8.42 11.84
N ALA A 168 17.68 8.99 12.85
CA ALA A 168 17.87 8.31 14.13
C ALA A 168 16.56 8.33 14.94
N PHE A 169 16.08 7.16 15.36
CA PHE A 169 14.92 7.02 16.24
C PHE A 169 15.06 5.77 17.09
N GLU A 170 14.37 5.77 18.23
CA GLU A 170 14.20 4.58 19.06
C GLU A 170 12.85 3.95 18.76
N LYS A 171 12.85 2.64 18.51
CA LYS A 171 11.61 1.88 18.37
C LYS A 171 10.92 1.83 19.73
N LYS A 172 9.61 2.08 19.75
CA LYS A 172 8.80 2.00 20.95
C LYS A 172 7.75 0.91 20.74
N GLU A 173 7.44 0.18 21.81
CA GLU A 173 6.31 -0.73 21.81
C GLU A 173 5.06 0.10 22.14
N GLU A 174 4.33 0.48 21.09
CA GLU A 174 3.12 1.29 21.18
C GLU A 174 2.03 0.72 20.26
N ASP A 175 0.82 1.26 20.36
CA ASP A 175 -0.28 0.88 19.47
C ASP A 175 -0.03 1.33 18.02
N PHE A 176 -0.62 0.62 17.07
CA PHE A 176 -0.40 0.82 15.63
C PHE A 176 -0.49 2.29 15.18
N MET A 177 -1.55 2.99 15.59
CA MET A 177 -1.77 4.39 15.21
C MET A 177 -0.87 5.38 15.98
N ALA A 178 -0.39 5.01 17.17
CA ALA A 178 0.60 5.81 17.89
C ALA A 178 1.97 5.75 17.18
N ILE A 179 2.37 4.56 16.73
CA ILE A 179 3.55 4.37 15.86
C ILE A 179 3.39 5.16 14.54
N ARG A 180 2.21 5.10 13.92
CA ARG A 180 1.89 5.86 12.69
C ARG A 180 2.08 7.35 12.90
N LYS A 181 1.52 7.89 13.98
CA LYS A 181 1.65 9.30 14.35
C LYS A 181 3.12 9.70 14.52
N PHE A 182 3.87 8.93 15.30
CA PHE A 182 5.30 9.16 15.52
C PHE A 182 6.10 9.18 14.20
N CYS A 183 5.86 8.21 13.31
CA CYS A 183 6.54 8.16 12.03
C CYS A 183 6.20 9.38 11.17
N LEU A 184 4.92 9.77 11.08
CA LEU A 184 4.48 10.92 10.29
C LEU A 184 5.03 12.25 10.84
N GLU A 185 5.12 12.42 12.16
CA GLU A 185 5.75 13.60 12.77
C GLU A 185 7.23 13.71 12.34
N LYS A 186 7.98 12.60 12.37
CA LYS A 186 9.37 12.56 11.92
C LYS A 186 9.56 12.79 10.42
N LEU A 187 8.66 12.25 9.60
CA LEU A 187 8.69 12.49 8.15
C LEU A 187 8.34 13.96 7.84
N ASN A 188 7.42 14.57 8.60
CA ASN A 188 7.11 15.99 8.46
C ASN A 188 8.28 16.89 8.85
N GLU A 189 9.07 16.53 9.87
CA GLU A 189 10.33 17.24 10.20
C GLU A 189 11.33 17.25 9.01
N ILE A 190 11.40 16.16 8.23
CA ILE A 190 12.21 16.13 7.00
C ILE A 190 11.61 17.03 5.94
N TYR A 191 10.29 16.93 5.73
CA TYR A 191 9.58 17.74 4.76
C TYR A 191 9.82 19.24 5.01
N CYS A 192 9.62 19.73 6.23
CA CYS A 192 9.83 21.14 6.55
C CYS A 192 11.26 21.65 6.27
N LYS A 193 12.26 20.75 6.26
CA LYS A 193 13.66 21.10 6.01
C LYS A 193 14.04 21.03 4.53
N ASN A 194 13.44 20.11 3.77
CA ASN A 194 13.94 19.73 2.44
C ASN A 194 12.84 19.52 1.38
N ASN A 195 11.57 19.62 1.76
CA ASN A 195 10.41 19.21 1.00
C ASN A 195 10.51 17.73 0.56
N ASN A 196 11.00 17.46 -0.65
CA ASN A 196 11.30 16.11 -1.15
C ASN A 196 12.64 16.10 -1.92
N SER A 197 13.55 17.04 -1.65
CA SER A 197 14.82 17.17 -2.40
C SER A 197 15.88 16.15 -2.02
N LEU A 198 15.70 15.44 -0.90
CA LEU A 198 16.64 14.43 -0.45
C LEU A 198 16.34 13.08 -1.09
N GLN A 199 17.38 12.46 -1.62
CA GLN A 199 17.39 11.08 -2.06
C GLN A 199 18.42 10.30 -1.23
N PHE A 200 17.99 9.17 -0.72
CA PHE A 200 18.83 8.27 0.07
C PHE A 200 19.00 6.96 -0.68
N GLU A 201 20.22 6.43 -0.65
CA GLU A 201 20.50 5.06 -1.08
C GLU A 201 20.83 4.21 0.14
N ILE A 202 20.08 3.12 0.32
CA ILE A 202 20.23 2.16 1.41
C ILE A 202 19.88 0.77 0.86
N ASP A 203 20.73 -0.22 1.12
CA ASP A 203 20.55 -1.61 0.65
C ASP A 203 20.37 -1.72 -0.87
N ASN A 204 21.09 -0.88 -1.65
CA ASN A 204 20.97 -0.71 -3.10
C ASN A 204 19.61 -0.18 -3.61
N GLU A 205 18.73 0.26 -2.70
CA GLU A 205 17.44 0.85 -3.04
C GLU A 205 17.47 2.37 -2.84
N HIS A 206 16.88 3.10 -3.80
CA HIS A 206 16.73 4.54 -3.72
C HIS A 206 15.40 4.95 -3.07
N TRP A 207 15.48 5.92 -2.16
CA TRP A 207 14.38 6.39 -1.33
C TRP A 207 14.25 7.90 -1.39
N THR A 208 13.02 8.37 -1.58
CA THR A 208 12.60 9.76 -1.39
C THR A 208 11.50 9.80 -0.33
N LEU A 209 11.22 10.98 0.24
CA LEU A 209 10.11 11.12 1.19
C LEU A 209 8.78 10.71 0.54
N LYS A 210 8.55 11.12 -0.71
CA LYS A 210 7.33 10.79 -1.46
C LYS A 210 7.17 9.27 -1.67
N LYS A 211 8.27 8.57 -2.02
CA LYS A 211 8.27 7.09 -2.08
C LYS A 211 7.93 6.46 -0.73
N VAL A 212 8.50 6.96 0.36
CA VAL A 212 8.21 6.45 1.71
C VAL A 212 6.72 6.59 2.04
N LEU A 213 6.12 7.77 1.83
CA LEU A 213 4.69 7.99 2.08
C LEU A 213 3.81 7.09 1.20
N ARG A 214 4.15 6.95 -0.10
CA ARG A 214 3.48 6.02 -1.02
C ARG A 214 3.56 4.56 -0.54
N ARG A 215 4.70 4.15 0.01
CA ARG A 215 4.94 2.79 0.50
C ARG A 215 4.13 2.45 1.74
N PHE A 216 3.89 3.40 2.65
CA PHE A 216 2.92 3.20 3.74
C PHE A 216 1.53 2.84 3.20
N ILE A 217 1.01 3.62 2.26
CA ILE A 217 -0.34 3.41 1.69
C ILE A 217 -0.41 2.08 0.94
N TRP A 218 0.59 1.79 0.11
CA TRP A 218 0.68 0.52 -0.60
C TRP A 218 0.72 -0.68 0.35
N HIS A 219 1.54 -0.61 1.40
CA HIS A 219 1.74 -1.70 2.36
C HIS A 219 0.45 -1.98 3.14
N ASP A 220 -0.22 -0.93 3.62
CA ASP A 220 -1.53 -1.06 4.26
C ASP A 220 -2.55 -1.70 3.30
N ARG A 221 -2.59 -1.28 2.03
CA ARG A 221 -3.53 -1.82 1.04
C ARG A 221 -3.24 -3.28 0.68
N ILE A 222 -1.99 -3.65 0.40
CA ILE A 222 -1.65 -5.01 -0.02
C ILE A 222 -1.88 -6.03 1.10
N HIS A 223 -1.55 -5.66 2.34
CA HIS A 223 -1.80 -6.52 3.50
C HIS A 223 -3.27 -6.48 3.95
N GLY A 224 -3.96 -5.35 3.82
CA GLY A 224 -5.42 -5.28 3.97
C GLY A 224 -6.13 -6.23 3.00
N LYS A 225 -5.71 -6.27 1.74
CA LYS A 225 -6.22 -7.22 0.73
C LYS A 225 -5.92 -8.67 1.09
N ALA A 226 -4.76 -8.95 1.69
CA ALA A 226 -4.44 -10.28 2.18
C ALA A 226 -5.37 -10.71 3.32
N ILE A 227 -5.65 -9.81 4.28
CA ILE A 227 -6.60 -10.05 5.38
C ILE A 227 -8.02 -10.25 4.84
N MET A 228 -8.50 -9.41 3.90
CA MET A 228 -9.82 -9.58 3.28
C MET A 228 -9.99 -10.97 2.66
N ARG A 229 -8.95 -11.47 1.99
CA ARG A 229 -8.98 -12.82 1.42
C ARG A 229 -9.00 -13.93 2.48
N ILE A 230 -8.52 -13.69 3.70
CA ILE A 230 -8.63 -14.63 4.83
C ILE A 230 -10.06 -14.58 5.39
N LEU A 231 -10.61 -13.39 5.61
CA LEU A 231 -11.99 -13.22 6.08
C LEU A 231 -13.01 -13.83 5.12
N GLU A 232 -12.84 -13.62 3.82
CA GLU A 232 -13.67 -14.27 2.79
C GLU A 232 -13.61 -15.80 2.91
N LYS A 233 -12.43 -16.36 3.18
CA LYS A 233 -12.27 -17.81 3.35
C LYS A 233 -12.90 -18.31 4.64
N GLN A 234 -12.78 -17.55 5.73
CA GLN A 234 -13.46 -17.83 6.99
C GLN A 234 -14.99 -17.85 6.79
N LYS A 235 -15.52 -16.88 6.04
CA LYS A 235 -16.95 -16.82 5.70
C LYS A 235 -17.39 -18.02 4.86
N GLN A 236 -16.65 -18.36 3.81
CA GLN A 236 -16.94 -19.53 2.97
C GLN A 236 -16.94 -20.85 3.75
N ASN A 237 -16.14 -20.93 4.81
CA ASN A 237 -16.06 -22.10 5.69
C ASN A 237 -17.04 -22.04 6.88
N GLY A 238 -17.90 -21.01 6.98
CA GLY A 238 -18.87 -20.86 8.07
C GLY A 238 -18.27 -20.51 9.43
N ILE A 239 -17.04 -19.97 9.46
CA ILE A 239 -16.36 -19.55 10.69
C ILE A 239 -16.86 -18.18 11.16
N ILE A 240 -17.18 -17.30 10.20
CA ILE A 240 -17.80 -16.00 10.44
C ILE A 240 -18.98 -15.82 9.49
N ASP A 241 -19.98 -15.04 9.88
CA ASP A 241 -21.16 -14.77 9.05
C ASP A 241 -20.91 -13.63 8.06
N GLU A 242 -20.22 -12.59 8.51
CA GLU A 242 -20.00 -11.36 7.76
C GLU A 242 -18.65 -10.71 8.09
N TYR A 243 -18.20 -9.83 7.19
CA TYR A 243 -17.05 -8.96 7.38
C TYR A 243 -17.23 -7.68 6.56
N GLU A 244 -16.55 -6.61 6.96
CA GLU A 244 -16.50 -5.35 6.21
C GLU A 244 -15.23 -5.28 5.36
N ASP A 245 -15.35 -4.73 4.14
CA ASP A 245 -14.23 -4.41 3.27
C ASP A 245 -14.11 -2.89 3.07
N PRO A 246 -13.50 -2.17 4.04
CA PRO A 246 -13.43 -0.71 3.98
C PRO A 246 -12.49 -0.19 2.89
N PHE A 247 -11.59 -1.03 2.33
CA PHE A 247 -10.79 -0.66 1.16
C PHE A 247 -11.51 -0.95 -0.17
N HIS A 248 -12.66 -1.63 -0.15
CA HIS A 248 -13.46 -2.00 -1.32
C HIS A 248 -12.69 -2.82 -2.37
N PHE A 249 -11.90 -3.80 -1.94
CA PHE A 249 -11.18 -4.72 -2.84
C PHE A 249 -12.07 -5.76 -3.51
N MET A 250 -13.07 -6.24 -2.78
CA MET A 250 -13.98 -7.29 -3.23
C MET A 250 -15.15 -6.62 -3.94
N GLU A 251 -15.53 -7.15 -5.10
CA GLU A 251 -16.79 -6.76 -5.72
C GLU A 251 -17.92 -7.26 -4.82
N SER A 252 -18.86 -6.38 -4.50
CA SER A 252 -20.09 -6.79 -3.82
C SER A 252 -20.78 -7.77 -4.76
N ASN A 253 -20.81 -9.05 -4.41
CA ASN A 253 -21.72 -9.99 -5.05
C ASN A 253 -23.13 -9.46 -4.76
N GLN A 254 -23.70 -8.74 -5.73
CA GLN A 254 -25.14 -8.49 -5.79
C GLN A 254 -25.82 -9.70 -6.44
#